data_AF-A0A523ASL5-F1
#
_entry.id   AF-A0A523ASL5-F1
#
_cell.length_a   1.000
_cell.length_b   1.000
_cell.length_c   1.000
_cell.angle_alpha   90.00
_cell.angle_beta   90.00
_cell.angle_gamma   90.00
#
_symmetry.space_group_name_H-M   'P 1'
#
loop_
_entity.id
_entity.type
_entity.pdbx_description
1 polymer ?
#
loop_
_entity_poly.entity_id
_entity_poly.type
_entity_poly.pdbx_seq_one_letter_code
_entity_poly.pdbx_strand_id
1 'polypeptide(L)'
;MPEISPFASVGASNVFFKMVLGENTPKAIAEALGTKPSTVVEHLHRLQEMGVVRLGKKEGKYQHYEIDWGKFAKSLLKHSYTLSLLREGGRSEELREMEGVAEELGKMEEFRELLRLYFVELAKNMEEGKYPRRTIWGAIYGLEASLGILPSLKGRLGEKGKKLANLLESWERSAREFRSRGPASAFERAM
;
A
#
# COMPACT_ATOMS: atom_id res chain seq x y z
N MET A 1 -17.60 -19.42 0.62
CA MET A 1 -16.34 -19.18 -0.11
C MET A 1 -15.57 -18.11 0.66
N PRO A 2 -14.27 -18.28 0.92
CA PRO A 2 -13.50 -17.21 1.56
C PRO A 2 -13.58 -15.96 0.67
N GLU A 3 -13.99 -14.83 1.27
CA GLU A 3 -14.07 -13.57 0.54
C GLU A 3 -12.68 -13.16 0.08
N ILE A 4 -12.50 -12.97 -1.23
CA ILE A 4 -11.25 -12.46 -1.78
C ILE A 4 -11.06 -11.05 -1.23
N SER A 5 -9.94 -10.82 -0.53
CA SER A 5 -9.58 -9.49 -0.02
C SER A 5 -9.73 -8.43 -1.11
N PRO A 6 -10.35 -7.26 -0.81
CA PRO A 6 -10.43 -6.14 -1.74
C PRO A 6 -9.07 -5.72 -2.32
N PHE A 7 -7.96 -5.97 -1.61
CA PHE A 7 -6.61 -5.65 -2.10
C PHE A 7 -6.13 -6.56 -3.24
N ALA A 8 -6.69 -7.78 -3.36
CA ALA A 8 -6.48 -8.68 -4.51
C ALA A 8 -7.48 -8.44 -5.64
N SER A 9 -8.62 -7.79 -5.35
CA SER A 9 -9.68 -7.62 -6.33
C SER A 9 -9.27 -6.59 -7.39
N VAL A 10 -9.29 -6.99 -8.66
CA VAL A 10 -9.04 -6.09 -9.79
C VAL A 10 -10.05 -4.94 -9.81
N GLY A 11 -11.34 -5.22 -9.56
CA GLY A 11 -12.39 -4.20 -9.54
C GLY A 11 -12.19 -3.16 -8.43
N ALA A 12 -11.96 -3.62 -7.19
CA ALA A 12 -11.70 -2.69 -6.07
C ALA A 12 -10.38 -1.92 -6.27
N SER A 13 -9.36 -2.56 -6.83
CA SER A 13 -8.10 -1.89 -7.14
C SER A 13 -8.27 -0.79 -8.18
N ASN A 14 -9.03 -1.04 -9.26
CA ASN A 14 -9.31 -0.03 -10.27
C ASN A 14 -10.05 1.18 -9.66
N VAL A 15 -11.05 0.94 -8.82
CA VAL A 15 -11.76 2.00 -8.08
C VAL A 15 -10.79 2.80 -7.22
N PHE A 16 -9.94 2.12 -6.44
CA PHE A 16 -8.93 2.78 -5.60
C PHE A 16 -7.98 3.65 -6.42
N PHE A 17 -7.44 3.15 -7.55
CA PHE A 17 -6.51 3.93 -8.37
C PHE A 17 -7.17 5.13 -9.04
N LYS A 18 -8.45 5.05 -9.42
CA LYS A 18 -9.19 6.24 -9.89
C LYS A 18 -9.35 7.28 -8.76
N MET A 19 -9.63 6.85 -7.53
CA MET A 19 -9.65 7.76 -6.38
C MET A 19 -8.29 8.41 -6.13
N VAL A 20 -7.20 7.66 -6.26
CA VAL A 20 -5.83 8.19 -6.15
C VAL A 20 -5.58 9.30 -7.18
N LEU A 21 -6.17 9.18 -8.37
CA LEU A 21 -6.08 10.20 -9.43
C LEU A 21 -7.06 11.37 -9.26
N GLY A 22 -7.88 11.38 -8.20
CA GLY A 22 -8.77 12.49 -7.86
C GLY A 22 -10.25 12.22 -8.12
N GLU A 23 -10.61 11.07 -8.71
CA GLU A 23 -12.02 10.70 -8.94
C GLU A 23 -12.67 10.28 -7.63
N ASN A 24 -13.45 11.18 -7.03
CA ASN A 24 -13.92 11.01 -5.65
C ASN A 24 -15.43 10.77 -5.52
N THR A 25 -16.17 10.61 -6.63
CA THR A 25 -17.59 10.25 -6.60
C THR A 25 -17.84 8.93 -7.33
N PRO A 26 -18.83 8.12 -6.91
CA PRO A 26 -19.15 6.87 -7.61
C PRO A 26 -19.47 7.07 -9.10
N LYS A 27 -20.11 8.20 -9.44
CA LYS A 27 -20.43 8.54 -10.82
C LYS A 27 -19.17 8.77 -11.66
N ALA A 28 -18.27 9.64 -11.20
CA ALA A 28 -17.07 9.98 -11.96
C ALA A 28 -16.13 8.78 -12.11
N ILE A 29 -15.96 7.99 -11.05
CA ILE A 29 -15.20 6.73 -11.10
C ILE A 29 -15.83 5.75 -12.11
N ALA A 30 -17.16 5.63 -12.12
CA ALA A 30 -17.87 4.73 -13.03
C ALA A 30 -17.71 5.13 -14.49
N GLU A 31 -17.80 6.43 -14.79
CA GLU A 31 -17.54 6.99 -16.12
C GLU A 31 -16.09 6.71 -16.56
N ALA A 32 -15.11 6.95 -15.69
CA ALA A 32 -13.70 6.69 -15.97
C ALA A 32 -13.36 5.20 -16.17
N LEU A 33 -14.17 4.28 -15.62
CA LEU A 33 -13.98 2.83 -15.72
C LEU A 33 -14.91 2.17 -16.75
N GLY A 34 -15.83 2.91 -17.37
CA GLY A 34 -16.82 2.36 -18.29
C GLY A 34 -17.76 1.34 -17.63
N THR A 35 -18.13 1.55 -16.37
CA THR A 35 -18.97 0.64 -15.58
C THR A 35 -20.18 1.35 -14.97
N LYS A 36 -21.02 0.61 -14.23
CA LYS A 36 -22.19 1.16 -13.53
C LYS A 36 -21.78 1.76 -12.17
N PRO A 37 -22.36 2.91 -11.76
CA PRO A 37 -22.11 3.49 -10.44
C PRO A 37 -22.41 2.53 -9.27
N SER A 38 -23.40 1.64 -9.39
CA SER A 38 -23.72 0.64 -8.36
C SER A 38 -22.55 -0.31 -8.09
N THR A 39 -21.87 -0.78 -9.14
CA THR A 39 -20.68 -1.62 -9.03
C THR A 39 -19.52 -0.89 -8.35
N VAL A 40 -19.37 0.42 -8.62
CA VAL A 40 -18.37 1.24 -7.93
C VAL A 40 -18.72 1.36 -6.44
N VAL A 41 -19.99 1.59 -6.09
CA VAL A 41 -20.43 1.67 -4.69
C VAL A 41 -20.14 0.37 -3.93
N GLU A 42 -20.38 -0.79 -4.53
CA GLU A 42 -20.05 -2.10 -3.93
C GLU A 42 -18.54 -2.21 -3.61
N HIS A 43 -17.67 -1.80 -4.54
CA HIS A 43 -16.23 -1.79 -4.30
C HIS A 43 -15.80 -0.75 -3.26
N LEU A 44 -16.39 0.44 -3.26
CA LEU A 44 -16.14 1.47 -2.26
C LEU A 44 -16.55 1.01 -0.86
N HIS A 45 -17.67 0.31 -0.73
CA HIS A 45 -18.12 -0.27 0.54
C HIS A 45 -17.10 -1.26 1.08
N ARG A 46 -16.61 -2.17 0.23
CA ARG A 46 -15.59 -3.15 0.61
C ARG A 46 -14.26 -2.49 1.02
N LEU A 47 -13.84 -1.44 0.31
CA LEU A 47 -12.67 -0.65 0.69
C LEU A 47 -12.89 0.13 2.01
N GLN A 48 -14.13 0.53 2.28
CA GLN A 48 -14.53 1.25 3.49
C GLN A 48 -14.52 0.32 4.72
N GLU A 49 -14.98 -0.92 4.57
CA GLU A 49 -14.91 -1.95 5.62
C GLU A 49 -13.46 -2.24 6.03
N MET A 50 -12.52 -2.16 5.09
CA MET A 50 -11.08 -2.24 5.37
C MET A 50 -10.49 -0.95 5.96
N GLY A 51 -11.29 0.12 6.04
CA GLY A 51 -10.87 1.43 6.52
C GLY A 51 -9.99 2.21 5.53
N VAL A 52 -9.84 1.76 4.28
CA VAL A 52 -8.99 2.43 3.28
C VAL A 52 -9.64 3.68 2.73
N VAL A 53 -10.96 3.66 2.60
CA VAL A 53 -11.73 4.83 2.17
C VAL A 53 -12.74 5.21 3.26
N ARG A 54 -13.12 6.48 3.27
CA ARG A 54 -14.17 7.01 4.13
C ARG A 54 -15.12 7.89 3.32
N LEU A 55 -16.32 8.08 3.85
CA LEU A 55 -17.24 9.08 3.32
C LEU A 55 -16.58 10.46 3.48
N GLY A 56 -16.48 11.16 2.35
CA GLY A 56 -16.14 12.56 2.31
C GLY A 56 -17.37 13.45 2.44
N LYS A 57 -17.21 14.72 2.08
CA LYS A 57 -18.30 15.68 2.09
C LYS A 57 -19.41 15.29 1.10
N LYS A 58 -20.67 15.49 1.48
CA LYS A 58 -21.79 15.39 0.56
C LYS A 58 -21.99 16.74 -0.13
N GLU A 59 -22.02 16.76 -1.46
CA GLU A 59 -22.21 17.96 -2.26
C GLU A 59 -23.47 17.80 -3.12
N GLY A 60 -24.55 18.47 -2.70
CA GLY A 60 -25.88 18.28 -3.29
C GLY A 60 -26.34 16.82 -3.20
N LYS A 61 -26.53 16.18 -4.37
CA LYS A 61 -26.95 14.77 -4.48
C LYS A 61 -25.78 13.78 -4.52
N TYR A 62 -24.54 14.26 -4.60
CA TYR A 62 -23.36 13.40 -4.78
C TYR A 62 -22.67 13.16 -3.44
N GLN A 63 -22.43 11.89 -3.14
CA GLN A 63 -21.62 11.48 -2.01
C GLN A 63 -20.17 11.34 -2.48
N HIS A 64 -19.26 12.12 -1.87
CA HIS A 64 -17.83 11.98 -2.13
C HIS A 64 -17.21 10.93 -1.20
N TYR A 65 -16.10 10.37 -1.64
CA TYR A 65 -15.26 9.44 -0.90
C TYR A 65 -13.83 9.94 -0.89
N GLU A 66 -13.13 9.70 0.22
CA GLU A 66 -11.75 10.10 0.40
C GLU A 66 -10.93 8.89 0.83
N ILE A 67 -9.68 8.83 0.39
CA ILE A 67 -8.72 7.84 0.87
C ILE A 67 -8.29 8.25 2.29
N ASP A 68 -8.47 7.35 3.25
CA ASP A 68 -7.89 7.50 4.58
C ASP A 68 -6.45 6.99 4.55
N TRP A 69 -5.52 7.87 4.18
CA TRP A 69 -4.09 7.53 4.07
C TRP A 69 -3.49 7.02 5.38
N GLY A 70 -4.03 7.44 6.53
CA GLY A 70 -3.58 6.97 7.84
C GLY A 70 -3.96 5.52 8.10
N LYS A 71 -5.23 5.16 7.87
CA LYS A 71 -5.69 3.77 7.97
C LYS A 71 -5.12 2.90 6.85
N PHE A 72 -4.99 3.44 5.65
CA PHE A 72 -4.36 2.74 4.52
C PHE A 72 -2.91 2.39 4.84
N ALA A 73 -2.11 3.32 5.38
CA ALA A 73 -0.73 3.05 5.80
C ALA A 73 -0.66 1.91 6.83
N LYS A 74 -1.54 1.93 7.84
CA LYS A 74 -1.62 0.87 8.85
C LYS A 74 -2.00 -0.49 8.24
N SER A 75 -2.97 -0.49 7.32
CA SER A 75 -3.41 -1.70 6.62
C SER A 75 -2.30 -2.27 5.73
N LEU A 76 -1.64 -1.41 4.96
CA LEU A 76 -0.48 -1.76 4.13
C LEU A 76 0.60 -2.42 4.97
N LEU A 77 1.00 -1.79 6.07
CA LEU A 77 2.05 -2.31 6.94
C LEU A 77 1.65 -3.65 7.56
N LYS A 78 0.42 -3.77 8.07
CA LYS A 78 -0.12 -5.02 8.64
C LYS A 78 -0.11 -6.19 7.65
N HIS A 79 -0.35 -5.89 6.38
CA HIS A 79 -0.42 -6.85 5.27
C HIS A 79 0.82 -6.83 4.38
N SER A 80 1.91 -6.24 4.86
CA SER A 80 3.18 -6.26 4.15
C SER A 80 3.64 -7.70 3.93
N TYR A 81 4.28 -7.93 2.79
CA TYR A 81 4.79 -9.24 2.42
C TYR A 81 5.82 -9.71 3.44
N THR A 82 6.73 -8.81 3.85
CA THR A 82 7.76 -9.09 4.83
C THR A 82 7.20 -9.54 6.19
N LEU A 83 6.21 -8.84 6.76
CA LEU A 83 5.61 -9.24 8.04
C LEU A 83 4.82 -10.54 7.94
N SER A 84 4.11 -10.75 6.83
CA SER A 84 3.37 -11.99 6.60
C SER A 84 4.31 -13.20 6.64
N LEU A 85 5.45 -13.10 5.96
CA LEU A 85 6.48 -14.13 5.95
C LEU A 85 7.13 -14.35 7.32
N LEU A 86 7.41 -13.29 8.08
CA LEU A 86 7.99 -13.40 9.43
C LEU A 86 7.04 -14.13 10.40
N ARG A 87 5.73 -13.87 10.28
CA ARG A 87 4.69 -14.57 11.07
C ARG A 87 4.65 -16.05 10.75
N GLU A 88 4.68 -16.41 9.47
CA GLU A 88 4.68 -17.81 9.02
C GLU A 88 5.98 -18.54 9.41
N GLY A 89 7.11 -17.83 9.41
CA GLY A 89 8.42 -18.40 9.75
C GLY A 89 8.70 -18.59 11.25
N GLY A 90 7.79 -18.20 12.15
CA GLY A 90 7.93 -18.39 13.60
C GLY A 90 9.04 -17.58 14.27
N ARG A 91 9.55 -16.52 13.63
CA ARG A 91 10.66 -15.70 14.14
C ARG A 91 10.17 -14.59 15.06
N SER A 92 9.92 -14.94 16.32
CA SER A 92 9.20 -14.08 17.26
C SER A 92 9.93 -12.78 17.63
N GLU A 93 11.27 -12.76 17.62
CA GLU A 93 12.05 -11.56 17.98
C GLU A 93 12.10 -10.57 16.81
N GLU A 94 12.48 -11.03 15.62
CA GLU A 94 12.50 -10.21 14.40
C GLU A 94 11.11 -9.73 14.01
N LEU A 95 10.08 -10.55 14.25
CA LEU A 95 8.69 -10.14 14.07
C LEU A 95 8.33 -8.97 15.01
N ARG A 96 8.68 -9.04 16.30
CA ARG A 96 8.40 -7.97 17.26
C ARG A 96 9.13 -6.67 16.90
N GLU A 97 10.40 -6.77 16.52
CA GLU A 97 11.17 -5.60 16.06
C GLU A 97 10.50 -4.97 14.84
N MET A 98 10.13 -5.77 13.84
CA MET A 98 9.50 -5.29 12.62
C MET A 98 8.10 -4.74 12.86
N GLU A 99 7.32 -5.32 13.77
CA GLU A 99 6.02 -4.77 14.17
C GLU A 99 6.19 -3.41 14.87
N GLY A 100 7.25 -3.23 15.68
CA GLY A 100 7.61 -1.93 16.26
C GLY A 100 7.99 -0.88 15.20
N VAL A 101 8.80 -1.26 14.20
CA VAL A 101 9.13 -0.39 13.06
C VAL A 101 7.87 -0.04 12.28
N ALA A 102 6.99 -1.01 12.02
CA ALA A 102 5.72 -0.79 11.33
C ALA A 102 4.84 0.20 12.10
N GLU A 103 4.72 0.04 13.41
CA GLU A 103 3.92 0.92 14.25
C GLU A 103 4.42 2.36 14.19
N GLU A 104 5.74 2.57 14.30
CA GLU A 104 6.36 3.88 14.19
C GLU A 104 6.14 4.50 12.80
N LEU A 105 6.39 3.74 11.72
CA LEU A 105 6.12 4.21 10.35
C LEU A 105 4.67 4.62 10.15
N GLY A 106 3.71 3.84 10.66
CA GLY A 106 2.27 4.13 10.54
C GLY A 106 1.83 5.42 11.26
N LYS A 107 2.60 5.89 12.25
CA LYS A 107 2.37 7.16 12.95
C LYS A 107 2.95 8.36 12.20
N MET A 108 3.96 8.17 11.35
CA MET A 108 4.65 9.26 10.65
C MET A 108 3.82 9.85 9.52
N GLU A 109 3.72 11.18 9.48
CA GLU A 109 3.06 11.90 8.39
C GLU A 109 3.89 11.80 7.10
N GLU A 110 5.21 11.85 7.21
CA GLU A 110 6.14 11.72 6.09
C GLU A 110 6.00 10.38 5.39
N PHE A 111 5.72 9.30 6.14
CA PHE A 111 5.46 7.99 5.55
C PHE A 111 4.14 7.97 4.78
N ARG A 112 3.09 8.60 5.31
CA ARG A 112 1.79 8.72 4.61
C ARG A 112 1.93 9.53 3.33
N GLU A 113 2.70 10.61 3.37
CA GLU A 113 2.98 11.44 2.19
C GLU A 113 3.81 10.67 1.15
N LEU A 114 4.82 9.91 1.58
CA LEU A 114 5.57 9.02 0.70
C LEU A 114 4.64 8.01 0.01
N LEU A 115 3.73 7.37 0.76
CA LEU A 115 2.74 6.45 0.20
C LEU A 115 1.85 7.16 -0.82
N ARG A 116 1.32 8.33 -0.48
CA ARG A 116 0.48 9.12 -1.38
C ARG A 116 1.21 9.40 -2.69
N LEU A 117 2.44 9.91 -2.63
CA LEU A 117 3.25 10.21 -3.81
C LEU A 117 3.53 8.97 -4.65
N TYR A 118 3.94 7.87 -4.02
CA TYR A 118 4.18 6.60 -4.71
C TYR A 118 2.94 6.10 -5.45
N PHE A 119 1.78 6.07 -4.78
CA PHE A 119 0.54 5.56 -5.38
C PHE A 119 0.02 6.49 -6.47
N VAL A 120 0.16 7.81 -6.32
CA VAL A 120 -0.19 8.79 -7.37
C VAL A 120 0.67 8.59 -8.61
N GLU A 121 1.99 8.51 -8.42
CA GLU A 121 2.92 8.33 -9.54
C GLU A 121 2.70 6.97 -10.24
N LEU A 122 2.48 5.91 -9.46
CA LEU A 122 2.15 4.60 -10.01
C LEU A 122 0.84 4.63 -10.80
N ALA A 123 -0.21 5.27 -10.28
CA ALA A 123 -1.51 5.38 -10.94
C ALA A 123 -1.40 6.12 -12.29
N LYS A 124 -0.69 7.26 -12.32
CA LYS A 124 -0.43 8.02 -13.55
C LYS A 124 0.29 7.18 -14.59
N ASN A 125 1.37 6.52 -14.19
CA ASN A 125 2.14 5.68 -15.09
C ASN A 125 1.36 4.46 -15.62
N MET A 126 0.41 3.92 -14.85
CA MET A 126 -0.50 2.88 -15.33
C MET A 126 -1.53 3.41 -16.35
N GLU A 127 -2.06 4.62 -16.16
CA GLU A 127 -2.98 5.26 -17.12
C GLU A 127 -2.28 5.62 -18.43
N GLU A 128 -1.02 6.03 -18.36
CA GLU A 128 -0.18 6.33 -19.53
C GLU A 128 0.33 5.07 -20.25
N GLY A 129 0.02 3.87 -19.74
CA GLY A 129 0.46 2.60 -20.31
C GLY A 129 1.96 2.30 -20.13
N LYS A 130 2.67 3.10 -19.34
CA LYS A 130 4.10 2.88 -19.02
C LYS A 130 4.32 1.70 -18.08
N TYR A 131 3.32 1.37 -17.28
CA TYR A 131 3.31 0.21 -16.39
C TYR A 131 2.04 -0.61 -16.56
N PRO A 132 2.11 -1.94 -16.40
CA PRO A 132 0.92 -2.79 -16.41
C PRO A 132 0.01 -2.43 -15.23
N ARG A 133 -1.31 -2.60 -15.42
CA ARG A 133 -2.28 -2.47 -14.34
C ARG A 133 -1.95 -3.42 -13.19
N ARG A 134 -2.09 -2.95 -11.96
CA ARG A 134 -1.80 -3.71 -10.73
C ARG A 134 -2.99 -3.74 -9.81
N THR A 135 -3.04 -4.76 -8.96
CA THR A 135 -3.88 -4.74 -7.76
C THR A 135 -3.22 -3.88 -6.68
N ILE A 136 -3.97 -3.51 -5.65
CA ILE A 136 -3.41 -2.80 -4.48
C ILE A 136 -2.29 -3.64 -3.87
N TRP A 137 -2.47 -4.95 -3.70
CA TRP A 137 -1.39 -5.82 -3.21
C TRP A 137 -0.19 -5.88 -4.14
N GLY A 138 -0.39 -5.93 -5.47
CA GLY A 138 0.71 -5.88 -6.43
C GLY A 138 1.50 -4.58 -6.36
N ALA A 139 0.84 -3.46 -6.03
CA ALA A 139 1.48 -2.18 -5.80
C ALA A 139 2.22 -2.11 -4.45
N ILE A 140 1.67 -2.70 -3.39
CA ILE A 140 2.32 -2.81 -2.06
C ILE A 140 3.61 -3.64 -2.18
N TYR A 141 3.55 -4.77 -2.89
CA TYR A 141 4.74 -5.59 -3.13
C TYR A 141 5.82 -4.83 -3.90
N GLY A 142 5.44 -4.10 -4.95
CA GLY A 142 6.35 -3.24 -5.70
C GLY A 142 6.96 -2.12 -4.85
N LEU A 143 6.18 -1.56 -3.93
CA LEU A 143 6.67 -0.56 -2.98
C LEU A 143 7.74 -1.17 -2.08
N GLU A 144 7.46 -2.30 -1.42
CA GLU A 144 8.42 -2.98 -0.54
C GLU A 144 9.73 -3.32 -1.24
N ALA A 145 9.68 -3.75 -2.50
CA ALA A 145 10.87 -3.98 -3.30
C ALA A 145 11.66 -2.68 -3.57
N SER A 146 10.98 -1.54 -3.68
CA SER A 146 11.57 -0.23 -3.99
C SER A 146 12.04 0.54 -2.74
N LEU A 147 11.54 0.20 -1.54
CA LEU A 147 11.90 0.87 -0.29
C LEU A 147 13.41 0.80 0.00
N GLY A 148 14.13 -0.18 -0.56
CA GLY A 148 15.58 -0.29 -0.42
C GLY A 148 16.41 0.76 -1.15
N ILE A 149 15.79 1.58 -2.00
CA ILE A 149 16.49 2.67 -2.71
C ILE A 149 16.55 3.94 -1.85
N LEU A 150 15.59 4.14 -0.95
CA LEU A 150 15.39 5.39 -0.21
C LEU A 150 16.49 5.77 0.81
N PRO A 151 17.17 4.83 1.48
CA PRO A 151 18.26 5.17 2.42
C PRO A 151 19.40 5.96 1.77
N SER A 152 19.61 5.81 0.45
CA SER A 152 20.65 6.53 -0.31
C SER A 152 20.42 8.06 -0.38
N LEU A 153 19.22 8.55 -0.05
CA LEU A 153 18.84 9.96 -0.14
C LEU A 153 18.94 10.71 1.20
N LYS A 154 19.35 10.02 2.28
CA LYS A 154 19.40 10.51 3.67
C LYS A 154 20.18 11.82 3.87
N GLY A 155 21.23 12.04 3.07
CA GLY A 155 22.06 13.26 3.12
C GLY A 155 21.34 14.53 2.69
N ARG A 156 20.17 14.42 2.06
CA ARG A 156 19.38 15.54 1.53
C ARG A 156 18.11 15.84 2.34
N LEU A 157 17.90 15.13 3.45
CA LEU A 157 16.65 15.19 4.23
C LEU A 157 16.82 15.97 5.54
N GLY A 158 15.78 16.69 5.94
CA GLY A 158 15.64 17.25 7.29
C GLY A 158 15.49 16.15 8.37
N GLU A 159 15.44 16.53 9.65
CA GLU A 159 15.43 15.57 10.77
C GLU A 159 14.34 14.50 10.70
N LYS A 160 13.09 14.91 10.40
CA LYS A 160 11.98 13.96 10.26
C LYS A 160 12.18 12.99 9.09
N GLY A 161 12.74 13.48 7.97
CA GLY A 161 13.11 12.65 6.83
C GLY A 161 14.27 11.71 7.14
N LYS A 162 15.23 12.10 7.98
CA LYS A 162 16.28 11.20 8.49
C LYS A 162 15.70 10.09 9.37
N LYS A 163 14.73 10.40 10.25
CA LYS A 163 14.02 9.38 11.04
C LYS A 163 13.30 8.40 10.13
N LEU A 164 12.56 8.88 9.13
CA LEU A 164 11.89 8.04 8.15
C LEU A 164 12.89 7.13 7.42
N ALA A 165 13.99 7.69 6.92
CA ALA A 165 15.03 6.94 6.23
C ALA A 165 15.64 5.84 7.12
N ASN A 166 15.91 6.12 8.40
CA ASN A 166 16.39 5.12 9.35
C ASN A 166 15.41 3.95 9.55
N LEU A 167 14.11 4.25 9.69
CA LEU A 167 13.10 3.22 9.88
C LEU A 167 12.93 2.35 8.63
N LEU A 168 12.95 2.96 7.44
CA LEU A 168 12.90 2.25 6.16
C LEU A 168 14.16 1.41 5.91
N GLU A 169 15.33 1.90 6.31
CA GLU A 169 16.60 1.16 6.27
C GLU A 169 16.56 -0.06 7.19
N SER A 170 16.02 0.09 8.41
CA SER A 170 15.83 -1.04 9.32
C SER A 170 14.85 -2.07 8.74
N TRP A 171 13.73 -1.61 8.19
CA TRP A 171 12.74 -2.47 7.52
C TRP A 171 13.39 -3.26 6.38
N GLU A 172 14.13 -2.59 5.50
CA GLU A 172 14.76 -3.21 4.35
C GLU A 172 15.84 -4.22 4.75
N ARG A 173 16.65 -3.91 5.76
CA ARG A 173 17.65 -4.84 6.30
C ARG A 173 16.99 -6.12 6.78
N SER A 174 15.95 -6.02 7.62
CA SER A 174 15.22 -7.18 8.11
C SER A 174 14.56 -7.97 6.97
N ALA A 175 14.00 -7.28 5.98
CA ALA A 175 13.44 -7.91 4.78
C ALA A 175 14.50 -8.65 3.94
N ARG A 176 15.73 -8.12 3.84
CA ARG A 176 16.86 -8.74 3.13
C ARG A 176 17.43 -9.94 3.90
N GLU A 177 17.61 -9.81 5.21
CA GLU A 177 18.06 -10.91 6.07
C GLU A 177 17.09 -12.07 6.05
N PHE A 178 15.78 -11.78 6.04
CA PHE A 178 14.77 -12.83 5.88
C PHE A 178 14.85 -13.48 4.49
N ARG A 179 14.87 -12.70 3.40
CA ARG A 179 14.95 -13.25 2.03
C ARG A 179 16.19 -14.12 1.82
N SER A 180 17.34 -13.69 2.34
CA SER A 180 18.62 -14.42 2.25
C SER A 180 18.72 -15.63 3.18
N ARG A 181 17.83 -15.78 4.16
CA ARG A 181 17.77 -16.92 5.10
C ARG A 181 16.47 -17.73 5.01
N GLY A 182 15.58 -17.40 4.07
CA GLY A 182 14.27 -18.03 3.89
C GLY A 182 14.27 -19.18 2.87
N PRO A 183 13.13 -19.82 2.62
CA PRO A 183 13.00 -20.97 1.72
C PRO A 183 13.52 -20.69 0.31
N ALA A 184 13.37 -19.46 -0.20
CA ALA A 184 13.92 -19.05 -1.50
C ALA A 184 15.45 -19.16 -1.56
N SER A 185 16.16 -18.72 -0.50
CA SER A 185 17.61 -18.88 -0.40
C SER A 185 18.05 -20.34 -0.16
N ALA A 186 17.19 -21.17 0.41
CA ALA A 186 17.44 -22.61 0.55
C ALA A 186 17.28 -23.33 -0.80
N PHE A 187 16.33 -22.88 -1.62
CA PHE A 187 16.17 -23.32 -3.01
C PHE A 187 17.34 -22.88 -3.90
N GLU A 188 17.78 -21.62 -3.81
CA GLU A 188 18.93 -21.12 -4.57
C GLU A 188 20.26 -21.76 -4.16
N ARG A 189 20.39 -22.24 -2.91
CA ARG A 189 21.57 -23.00 -2.45
C ARG A 189 21.52 -24.49 -2.80
N ALA A 190 20.36 -25.00 -3.22
CA ALA A 190 20.16 -26.39 -3.58
C ALA A 190 20.23 -26.63 -5.11
N MET A 191 20.34 -25.55 -5.91
CA MET A 191 20.72 -25.58 -7.32
C MET A 191 22.20 -25.27 -7.49
#